data_AF-A0A1H1L736-F1
#
_entry.id   AF-A0A1H1L736-F1
#
_cell.length_a   1.000
_cell.length_b   1.000
_cell.length_c   1.000
_cell.angle_alpha   90.00
_cell.angle_beta   90.00
_cell.angle_gamma   90.00
#
_symmetry.space_group_name_H-M   'P 1'
#
loop_
_entity.id
_entity.type
_entity.pdbx_description
1 polymer ?
#
loop_
_entity_poly.entity_id
_entity_poly.type
_entity_poly.pdbx_seq_one_letter_code
_entity_poly.pdbx_strand_id
1 'polypeptide(L)'
;MPKKADRPHRAALTRMLRVTGLANVPEEAPLVELLRTLADELDRGGGSRPRIEYRAALKDARMVLNTTARGKPKGSPDVPEPTKAAKPGEGESEALTDEEIDEPTSLAKFKAERGIG
;
A
#
# COMPACT_ATOMS: atom_id res chain seq x y z
N MET A 1 -26.07 32.16 10.00
CA MET A 1 -24.93 31.22 9.80
C MET A 1 -25.49 29.83 9.60
N PRO A 2 -25.18 29.12 8.50
CA PRO A 2 -25.66 27.74 8.32
C PRO A 2 -25.09 26.87 9.45
N LYS A 3 -25.95 26.18 10.20
CA LYS A 3 -25.53 25.16 11.17
C LYS A 3 -24.73 24.11 10.38
N LYS A 4 -23.49 23.83 10.80
CA LYS A 4 -22.73 22.71 10.24
C LYS A 4 -23.60 21.46 10.44
N ALA A 5 -23.87 20.75 9.34
CA ALA A 5 -24.51 19.45 9.43
C ALA A 5 -23.71 18.58 10.40
N ASP A 6 -24.37 17.96 11.37
CA ASP A 6 -23.72 17.05 12.30
C ASP A 6 -23.20 15.85 11.49
N ARG A 7 -21.87 15.75 11.38
CA ARG A 7 -21.16 14.68 10.67
C ARG A 7 -20.35 13.86 11.66
N PRO A 8 -21.03 13.10 12.55
CA PRO A 8 -20.37 12.38 13.63
C PRO A 8 -19.40 11.31 13.10
N HIS A 9 -19.73 10.63 12.00
CA HIS A 9 -18.89 9.57 11.45
C HIS A 9 -17.62 10.13 10.84
N ARG A 10 -17.72 11.21 10.07
CA ARG A 10 -16.55 11.91 9.53
C ARG A 10 -15.64 12.44 10.63
N ALA A 11 -16.21 13.07 11.67
CA ALA A 11 -15.44 13.57 12.80
C ALA A 11 -14.72 12.44 13.57
N ALA A 12 -15.39 11.30 13.76
CA ALA A 12 -14.79 10.12 14.39
C ALA A 12 -13.64 9.55 13.55
N LEU A 13 -13.82 9.44 12.23
CA LEU A 13 -12.78 8.98 11.31
C LEU A 13 -11.54 9.87 11.37
N THR A 14 -11.71 11.20 11.29
CA THR A 14 -10.58 12.15 11.36
C THR A 14 -9.85 12.04 12.69
N ARG A 15 -10.56 11.90 13.82
CA ARG A 15 -9.93 11.69 15.13
C ARG A 15 -9.12 10.39 15.15
N MET A 16 -9.69 9.30 14.63
CA MET A 16 -8.99 8.02 14.55
C MET A 16 -7.70 8.13 13.73
N LEU A 17 -7.74 8.70 12.52
CA LEU A 17 -6.57 8.84 11.66
C LEU A 17 -5.45 9.65 12.34
N ARG A 18 -5.80 10.69 13.12
CA ARG A 18 -4.83 11.45 13.92
C ARG A 18 -4.21 10.61 15.03
N VAL A 19 -5.02 9.86 15.77
CA VAL A 19 -4.55 9.03 16.89
C VAL A 19 -3.66 7.87 16.41
N THR A 20 -3.95 7.30 15.24
CA THR A 20 -3.18 6.19 14.69
C THR A 20 -1.95 6.61 13.89
N GLY A 21 -1.67 7.92 13.77
CA GLY A 21 -0.57 8.44 12.95
C GLY A 21 -0.80 8.33 11.45
N LEU A 22 -1.99 7.90 11.01
CA LEU A 22 -2.38 7.83 9.60
C LEU A 22 -2.83 9.19 9.04
N ALA A 23 -2.77 10.26 9.83
CA ALA A 23 -3.09 11.61 9.35
C ALA A 23 -2.16 12.10 8.23
N ASN A 24 -0.95 11.54 8.14
CA ASN A 24 0.02 11.85 7.10
C ASN A 24 -0.11 10.93 5.87
N VAL A 25 -1.01 9.94 5.91
CA VAL A 25 -1.31 9.13 4.75
C VAL A 25 -2.04 10.01 3.73
N PRO A 26 -1.63 9.98 2.44
CA PRO A 26 -2.31 10.72 1.39
C PRO A 26 -3.81 10.47 1.43
N GLU A 27 -4.58 11.52 1.22
CA GLU A 27 -6.04 11.40 1.26
C GLU A 27 -6.56 10.51 0.12
N GLU A 28 -5.77 10.39 -0.96
CA GLU A 28 -5.97 9.52 -2.11
C GLU A 28 -5.58 8.06 -1.85
N ALA A 29 -5.09 7.73 -0.64
CA ALA A 29 -4.85 6.33 -0.32
C ALA A 29 -6.18 5.56 -0.38
N PRO A 30 -6.28 4.46 -1.15
CA PRO A 30 -7.56 3.82 -1.47
C PRO A 30 -8.42 3.48 -0.25
N LEU A 31 -7.77 3.06 0.85
CA LEU A 31 -8.46 2.70 2.09
C LEU A 31 -8.98 3.92 2.88
N VAL A 32 -8.25 5.04 2.84
CA VAL A 32 -8.64 6.29 3.50
C VAL A 32 -9.79 6.94 2.73
N GLU A 33 -9.72 6.94 1.41
CA GLU A 33 -10.78 7.42 0.53
C GLU A 33 -12.07 6.61 0.75
N LEU A 34 -11.99 5.27 0.73
CA LEU A 34 -13.13 4.39 0.99
C LEU A 34 -13.79 4.69 2.34
N LEU A 35 -12.99 4.81 3.41
CA LEU A 35 -13.49 5.12 4.74
C LEU A 35 -14.20 6.48 4.80
N ARG A 36 -13.70 7.48 4.08
CA ARG A 36 -14.32 8.82 4.01
C ARG A 36 -15.65 8.77 3.27
N THR A 37 -15.69 8.10 2.11
CA THR A 37 -16.92 7.95 1.32
C THR A 37 -18.00 7.24 2.13
N LEU A 38 -17.67 6.14 2.79
CA LEU A 38 -18.61 5.40 3.64
C LEU A 38 -19.04 6.21 4.88
N ALA A 39 -18.14 6.99 5.48
CA ALA A 39 -18.50 7.88 6.58
C ALA A 39 -19.47 8.99 6.12
N ASP A 40 -19.23 9.59 4.96
CA ASP A 40 -20.13 10.59 4.38
C ASP A 40 -21.49 9.98 3.99
N GLU A 41 -21.53 8.75 3.49
CA GLU A 41 -22.79 8.01 3.25
C GLU A 41 -23.57 7.77 4.54
N LEU A 42 -22.90 7.35 5.61
CA LEU A 42 -23.53 7.16 6.92
C LEU A 42 -24.04 8.47 7.51
N ASP A 43 -23.27 9.56 7.40
CA ASP A 43 -23.67 10.89 7.85
C ASP A 43 -24.86 11.44 7.03
N ARG A 44 -25.08 10.96 5.80
CA ARG A 44 -26.26 11.28 4.96
C ARG A 44 -27.47 10.38 5.26
N GLY A 45 -27.40 9.49 6.24
CA GLY A 45 -28.48 8.56 6.58
C GLY A 45 -28.40 7.21 5.86
N GLY A 46 -27.21 6.80 5.42
CA GLY A 46 -26.96 5.51 4.79
C GLY A 46 -27.45 4.32 5.62
N GLY A 47 -27.88 3.26 4.91
CA GLY A 47 -28.49 2.08 5.51
C GLY A 47 -27.52 1.10 6.17
N SER A 48 -27.99 -0.14 6.37
CA SER A 48 -27.21 -1.21 7.01
C SER A 48 -25.95 -1.59 6.23
N ARG A 49 -25.99 -1.54 4.90
CA ARG A 49 -24.89 -1.95 4.03
C ARG A 49 -23.64 -1.04 4.16
N PRO A 50 -23.72 0.30 3.98
CA PRO A 50 -22.59 1.19 4.24
C PRO A 50 -22.02 1.05 5.67
N ARG A 51 -22.88 0.76 6.66
CA ARG A 51 -22.44 0.54 8.04
C ARG A 51 -21.58 -0.71 8.19
N ILE A 52 -21.95 -1.81 7.53
CA ILE A 52 -21.18 -3.06 7.54
C ILE A 52 -19.84 -2.85 6.83
N GLU A 53 -19.88 -2.25 5.63
CA GLU A 53 -18.70 -1.98 4.81
C GLU A 53 -17.74 -1.02 5.55
N TYR A 54 -18.26 0.01 6.22
CA TYR A 54 -17.47 0.94 7.03
C TYR A 54 -16.74 0.22 8.17
N ARG A 55 -17.42 -0.69 8.87
CA ARG A 55 -16.81 -1.48 9.96
C ARG A 55 -15.76 -2.46 9.44
N ALA A 56 -15.98 -3.07 8.27
CA ALA A 56 -14.99 -3.93 7.62
C ALA A 56 -13.74 -3.14 7.24
N ALA A 57 -13.89 -1.99 6.57
CA ALA A 57 -12.78 -1.13 6.19
C ALA A 57 -11.99 -0.61 7.41
N LEU A 58 -12.66 -0.32 8.53
CA LEU A 58 -11.99 0.05 9.78
C LEU A 58 -11.14 -1.09 10.35
N LYS A 59 -11.61 -2.34 10.21
CA LYS A 59 -10.85 -3.52 10.62
C LYS A 59 -9.61 -3.69 9.74
N ASP A 60 -9.75 -3.51 8.44
CA ASP A 60 -8.64 -3.60 7.48
C ASP A 60 -7.59 -2.53 7.76
N ALA A 61 -8.00 -1.28 8.02
CA ALA A 61 -7.10 -0.21 8.41
C ALA A 61 -6.31 -0.54 9.69
N ARG A 62 -6.96 -1.18 10.67
CA ARG A 62 -6.29 -1.64 11.89
C ARG A 62 -5.32 -2.80 11.62
N MET A 63 -5.64 -3.70 10.70
CA MET A 63 -4.72 -4.78 10.31
C MET A 63 -3.45 -4.20 9.66
N VAL A 64 -3.60 -3.27 8.71
CA VAL A 64 -2.47 -2.58 8.05
C VAL A 64 -1.59 -1.84 9.07
N LEU A 65 -2.20 -1.20 10.06
CA LEU A 65 -1.47 -0.57 11.16
C LEU A 65 -0.70 -1.58 12.02
N ASN A 66 -1.32 -2.72 12.34
CA ASN A 66 -0.67 -3.72 13.18
C ASN A 66 0.46 -4.47 12.45
N THR A 67 0.33 -4.67 11.13
CA THR A 67 1.39 -5.29 10.32
C THR A 67 2.56 -4.33 10.13
N THR A 68 2.30 -3.05 9.87
CA THR A 68 3.34 -2.02 9.75
C THR A 68 4.02 -1.71 11.11
N ALA A 69 3.28 -1.74 12.22
CA ALA A 69 3.85 -1.53 13.55
C ALA A 69 4.76 -2.69 14.02
N ARG A 70 4.55 -3.92 13.52
CA ARG A 70 5.41 -5.09 13.82
C ARG A 70 6.63 -5.20 12.91
N GLY A 71 6.67 -4.42 11.83
CA GLY A 71 7.82 -4.35 10.93
C GLY A 71 8.31 -2.92 10.83
N LYS A 72 9.18 -2.49 11.74
CA LYS A 72 10.16 -1.46 11.38
C LYS A 72 11.19 -2.12 10.47
N PRO A 73 11.23 -1.86 9.15
CA PRO A 73 12.51 -1.97 8.46
C PRO A 73 13.40 -0.85 9.03
N LYS A 74 14.34 -1.22 9.89
CA LYS A 74 15.58 -0.47 10.05
C LYS A 74 16.26 -0.50 8.69
N GLY A 75 16.16 0.58 7.93
CA GLY A 75 16.84 0.69 6.66
C GLY A 75 16.05 1.57 5.72
N SER A 76 16.31 2.86 5.79
CA SER A 76 16.27 3.68 4.58
C SER A 76 17.26 3.06 3.59
N PRO A 77 16.87 2.69 2.37
CA PRO A 77 17.80 2.75 1.26
C PRO A 77 17.89 4.23 0.90
N ASP A 78 19.07 4.78 1.13
CA ASP A 78 19.58 5.97 0.45
C ASP A 78 19.08 5.98 -0.99
N VAL A 79 18.51 7.11 -1.41
CA VAL A 79 18.27 7.39 -2.83
C VAL A 79 19.64 7.42 -3.50
N PRO A 80 20.02 6.49 -4.39
CA PRO A 80 21.23 6.69 -5.15
C PRO A 80 20.93 7.71 -6.24
N GLU A 81 21.52 8.91 -6.11
CA GLU A 81 21.65 9.86 -7.21
C GLU A 81 22.23 9.16 -8.46
N PRO A 82 21.75 9.48 -9.67
CA PRO A 82 22.28 8.88 -10.89
C PRO A 82 23.60 9.57 -11.30
N THR A 83 24.72 9.15 -10.73
CA THR A 83 26.06 9.54 -11.22
C THR A 83 26.56 8.59 -12.32
N LYS A 84 26.33 9.03 -13.56
CA LYS A 84 27.26 9.06 -14.70
C LYS A 84 28.48 8.10 -14.72
N ALA A 85 28.43 7.19 -15.71
CA ALA A 85 29.52 6.65 -16.54
C ALA A 85 30.67 5.80 -15.94
N ALA A 86 30.76 4.52 -16.35
CA ALA A 86 32.00 3.86 -16.80
C ALA A 86 31.72 2.44 -17.37
N LYS A 87 32.06 2.19 -18.64
CA LYS A 87 32.66 0.92 -19.11
C LYS A 87 34.19 1.01 -18.82
N PRO A 88 35.04 -0.06 -18.83
CA PRO A 88 34.92 -1.40 -19.45
C PRO A 88 35.50 -2.57 -18.60
N GLY A 89 35.55 -3.80 -19.14
CA GLY A 89 36.59 -4.79 -18.79
C GLY A 89 36.15 -6.26 -18.65
N GLU A 90 36.55 -7.09 -19.62
CA GLU A 90 36.51 -8.56 -19.61
C GLU A 90 37.46 -9.17 -18.56
N GLY A 91 37.14 -10.38 -18.08
CA GLY A 91 38.01 -11.18 -17.21
C GLY A 91 37.34 -12.48 -16.74
N GLU A 92 37.50 -13.55 -17.52
CA GLU A 92 37.08 -14.92 -17.25
C GLU A 92 37.88 -15.58 -16.11
N SER A 93 37.23 -16.44 -15.30
CA SER A 93 37.76 -17.75 -14.84
C SER A 93 36.73 -18.53 -13.99
N GLU A 94 36.13 -19.54 -14.64
CA GLU A 94 35.90 -20.94 -14.23
C GLU A 94 35.86 -21.31 -12.73
N ALA A 95 35.12 -22.32 -12.24
CA ALA A 95 34.00 -23.13 -12.68
C ALA A 95 33.64 -24.00 -11.45
N LEU A 96 32.36 -24.16 -11.13
CA LEU A 96 31.90 -25.25 -10.25
C LEU A 96 30.53 -25.74 -10.76
N THR A 97 30.63 -26.77 -11.59
CA THR A 97 29.72 -27.92 -11.75
C THR A 97 28.27 -27.69 -12.17
N ASP A 98 28.00 -28.16 -13.40
CA ASP A 98 26.73 -28.49 -14.01
C ASP A 98 25.75 -29.22 -13.07
N GLU A 99 24.53 -28.70 -12.96
CA GLU A 99 23.33 -29.48 -13.26
C GLU A 99 22.19 -28.52 -13.69
N GLU A 100 21.87 -28.67 -14.96
CA GLU A 100 20.90 -27.94 -15.76
C GLU A 100 19.47 -28.20 -15.25
N ILE A 101 18.85 -27.19 -14.63
CA ILE A 101 17.38 -27.09 -14.54
C ILE A 101 16.99 -25.72 -15.10
N ASP A 102 17.05 -25.60 -16.43
CA ASP A 102 16.49 -24.46 -17.16
C ASP A 102 14.97 -24.62 -17.27
N GLU A 103 14.29 -24.73 -16.13
CA GLU A 103 12.85 -24.48 -16.08
C GLU A 103 12.64 -22.98 -15.88
N PRO A 104 12.01 -22.27 -16.83
CA PRO A 104 11.74 -20.87 -16.63
C PRO A 104 10.85 -20.73 -15.40
N THR A 105 11.36 -20.00 -14.40
CA THR A 105 10.59 -19.62 -13.21
C THR A 105 9.22 -19.09 -13.63
N SER A 106 8.20 -19.28 -12.78
CA SER A 106 6.81 -18.85 -13.04
C SER A 106 6.71 -17.42 -13.63
N LEU A 107 7.65 -16.54 -13.28
CA LEU A 107 7.72 -15.16 -13.75
C LEU A 107 8.19 -15.03 -15.20
N ALA A 108 9.13 -15.86 -15.65
CA ALA A 108 9.57 -15.90 -17.04
C ALA A 108 8.46 -16.47 -17.95
N LYS A 109 7.76 -17.52 -17.50
CA LYS A 109 6.58 -18.06 -18.21
C LYS A 109 5.47 -17.02 -18.33
N PHE A 110 5.16 -16.31 -17.23
CA PHE A 110 4.14 -15.25 -17.22
C PHE A 110 4.45 -14.10 -18.18
N LYS A 111 5.72 -13.68 -18.25
CA LYS A 111 6.16 -12.61 -19.16
C LYS A 111 6.06 -13.02 -20.63
N ALA A 112 6.45 -14.25 -20.95
CA ALA A 112 6.36 -14.78 -22.31
C ALA A 112 4.89 -14.88 -22.80
N GLU A 113 3.96 -15.37 -21.98
CA GLU A 113 2.53 -15.45 -22.33
C GLU A 113 1.91 -14.07 -22.62
N ARG A 114 2.36 -13.04 -21.90
CA ARG A 114 1.84 -11.68 -22.04
C ARG A 114 2.58 -10.84 -23.08
N GLY A 115 3.62 -11.39 -23.72
CA GLY A 115 4.48 -10.64 -24.66
C GLY A 115 5.23 -9.48 -23.99
N ILE A 116 5.51 -9.59 -22.69
CA ILE A 116 6.22 -8.58 -21.92
C ILE A 116 7.71 -8.95 -21.96
N GLY A 117 8.39 -8.49 -23.02
CA GLY A 117 9.84 -8.49 -23.16
C GLY A 117 10.46 -7.21 -22.61
#